data_AF-A0AAN7CWS0-F1
#
_entry.id   AF-A0AAN7CWS0-F1
#
_cell.length_a   1.000
_cell.length_b   1.000
_cell.length_c   1.000
_cell.angle_alpha   90.00
_cell.angle_beta   90.00
_cell.angle_gamma   90.00
#
_symmetry.space_group_name_H-M   'P 1'
#
loop_
_entity.id
_entity.type
_entity.pdbx_description
1 polymer ?
#
loop_
_entity_poly.entity_id
_entity_poly.type
_entity_poly.pdbx_seq_one_letter_code
_entity_poly.pdbx_strand_id
1 'polypeptide(L)'
;MVVLRIHEKVGSRRFSNMPSAKALASPVRKCPITGAALPNFFLQRFALVAHPETKKPWFLPRDLETKAPVNHQTVEAQAQEGASHPGHESTEASPLETAQQTPKYTGTGQIEPTPGTRSIQKPGPSAYTLSSQRLLQELQHEKSPYSKLYKKLLRMSDHGNTKLGSLITTATWRHDMDIVVLELLRRRVVEGLCHFSKISEKADRRKYILKCESWDEVKDLKHRGCLLYLGTPNMMSSEPTSGYVPPRLATMDLGPVRYGSKLAVHNLCELLGEEHVAHLRQESELPREGSLYLLGRQATVNLQMILWKLQGYMVWKQGQQQDMPKKVVQKD
;
A
#
# COMPACT_ATOMS: atom_id res chain seq x y z
N MET A 1 4.15 26.71 19.65
CA MET A 1 4.13 25.97 18.36
C MET A 1 5.58 25.69 17.97
N VAL A 2 6.11 24.53 18.38
CA VAL A 2 7.52 24.18 18.16
C VAL A 2 7.64 23.51 16.80
N VAL A 3 8.19 24.23 15.83
CA VAL A 3 8.54 23.69 14.51
C VAL A 3 9.79 22.83 14.69
N LEU A 4 9.63 21.51 14.62
CA LEU A 4 10.75 20.58 14.58
C LEU A 4 11.49 20.75 13.23
N ARG A 5 12.52 21.60 13.22
CA ARG A 5 13.55 21.59 12.17
C ARG A 5 14.38 20.32 12.31
N ILE A 6 14.08 19.31 11.49
CA ILE A 6 14.95 18.14 11.36
C ILE A 6 16.14 18.56 10.49
N HIS A 7 17.32 18.63 11.11
CA HIS A 7 18.59 18.83 10.41
C HIS A 7 18.81 17.71 9.37
N GLU A 8 18.89 18.10 8.08
CA GLU A 8 19.34 17.22 7.01
C GLU A 8 20.84 16.91 7.16
N LYS A 9 21.15 15.83 7.89
CA LYS A 9 22.40 15.10 7.69
C LYS A 9 22.14 13.96 6.71
N VAL A 10 23.16 13.54 5.96
CA VAL A 10 23.16 12.48 4.92
C VAL A 10 22.46 11.15 5.35
N GLY A 11 22.25 10.91 6.65
CA GLY A 11 21.42 9.81 7.18
C GLY A 11 19.90 9.98 7.00
N SER A 12 19.38 11.20 6.87
CA SER A 12 17.95 11.52 6.68
C SER A 12 17.39 10.90 5.39
N ARG A 13 18.15 11.00 4.28
CA ARG A 13 17.73 10.45 2.96
C ARG A 13 17.64 8.92 2.93
N ARG A 14 18.37 8.22 3.80
CA ARG A 14 18.30 6.75 3.87
C ARG A 14 17.10 6.29 4.71
N PHE A 15 16.79 7.00 5.79
CA PHE A 15 15.63 6.70 6.64
C PHE A 15 14.31 7.08 5.97
N SER A 16 14.24 8.24 5.29
CA SER A 16 13.04 8.68 4.55
C SER A 16 12.62 7.70 3.44
N ASN A 17 13.53 6.82 3.04
CA ASN A 17 13.35 5.85 1.99
C ASN A 17 12.96 4.45 2.48
N MET A 18 12.94 4.21 3.79
CA MET A 18 12.40 2.97 4.35
C MET A 18 10.87 2.94 4.22
N PRO A 19 10.26 1.80 3.83
CA PRO A 19 8.80 1.68 3.77
C PRO A 19 8.12 2.05 5.09
N SER A 20 8.69 1.62 6.22
CA SER A 20 8.19 1.94 7.57
C SER A 20 8.10 3.44 7.84
N ALA A 21 9.17 4.17 7.55
CA ALA A 21 9.21 5.62 7.70
C ALA A 21 8.20 6.31 6.76
N LYS A 22 8.08 5.86 5.50
CA LYS A 22 7.12 6.43 4.53
C LYS A 22 5.67 6.25 4.97
N ALA A 23 5.30 5.09 5.54
CA ALA A 23 3.97 4.88 6.07
C ALA A 23 3.66 5.82 7.23
N LEU A 24 4.59 5.94 8.19
CA LEU A 24 4.42 6.77 9.37
C LEU A 24 4.41 8.26 9.03
N ALA A 25 5.15 8.68 8.00
CA ALA A 25 5.18 10.05 7.53
C ALA A 25 3.94 10.45 6.70
N SER A 26 3.04 9.50 6.38
CA SER A 26 1.84 9.81 5.61
C SER A 26 0.86 10.69 6.42
N PRO A 27 0.08 11.57 5.76
CA PRO A 27 -0.81 12.49 6.47
C PRO A 27 -1.78 11.77 7.41
N VAL A 28 -1.88 12.25 8.65
CA VAL A 28 -2.84 11.74 9.64
C VAL A 28 -4.27 12.07 9.20
N ARG A 29 -5.15 11.08 9.32
CA ARG A 29 -6.58 11.18 9.01
C ARG A 29 -7.37 10.45 10.10
N LYS A 30 -8.60 10.91 10.34
CA LYS A 30 -9.52 10.27 11.29
C LYS A 30 -10.35 9.21 10.59
N CYS A 31 -10.48 8.03 11.20
CA CYS A 31 -11.48 7.05 10.84
C CYS A 31 -12.81 7.42 11.52
N PRO A 32 -13.89 7.76 10.79
CA PRO A 32 -15.19 8.10 11.38
C PRO A 32 -15.88 6.93 12.10
N ILE A 33 -15.46 5.69 11.82
CA ILE A 33 -16.05 4.48 12.37
C ILE A 33 -15.45 4.14 13.73
N THR A 34 -14.12 4.09 13.82
CA THR A 34 -13.41 3.73 15.07
C THR A 34 -12.98 4.95 15.89
N GLY A 35 -13.02 6.15 15.31
CA GLY A 35 -12.52 7.38 15.91
C GLY A 35 -11.00 7.52 15.86
N ALA A 36 -10.26 6.48 15.46
CA ALA A 36 -8.79 6.48 15.45
C ALA A 36 -8.23 7.53 14.47
N ALA A 37 -7.21 8.26 14.91
CA ALA A 37 -6.43 9.16 14.08
C ALA A 37 -5.10 8.51 13.74
N LEU A 38 -4.91 8.10 12.48
CA LEU A 38 -3.73 7.36 12.03
C LEU A 38 -3.21 7.95 10.71
N PRO A 39 -1.91 7.78 10.41
CA PRO A 39 -1.39 8.03 9.07
C PRO A 39 -2.25 7.30 8.02
N ASN A 40 -2.55 7.96 6.91
CA ASN A 40 -3.49 7.45 5.91
C ASN A 40 -3.07 6.10 5.29
N PHE A 41 -1.79 5.73 5.40
CA PHE A 41 -1.31 4.41 5.02
C PHE A 41 -2.07 3.28 5.72
N PHE A 42 -2.37 3.44 7.01
CA PHE A 42 -3.09 2.46 7.83
C PHE A 42 -4.61 2.51 7.63
N LEU A 43 -5.07 3.40 6.75
CA LEU A 43 -6.48 3.57 6.42
C LEU A 43 -6.75 3.09 4.99
N GLN A 44 -7.98 2.66 4.76
CA GLN A 44 -8.51 2.36 3.45
C GLN A 44 -9.42 3.52 3.03
N ARG A 45 -9.08 4.17 1.92
CA ARG A 45 -9.93 5.18 1.29
C ARG A 45 -11.05 4.54 0.49
N PHE A 46 -12.26 5.02 0.71
CA PHE A 46 -13.44 4.73 -0.08
C PHE A 46 -13.95 6.00 -0.73
N ALA A 47 -14.36 5.94 -2.00
CA ALA A 47 -15.11 7.02 -2.63
C ALA A 47 -16.53 6.59 -2.91
N LEU A 48 -17.43 7.57 -2.91
CA LEU A 48 -18.77 7.40 -3.45
C LEU A 48 -18.74 7.64 -4.95
N VAL A 49 -19.18 6.66 -5.71
CA VAL A 49 -19.29 6.73 -7.17
C VAL A 49 -20.69 6.28 -7.59
N ALA A 50 -21.04 6.44 -8.88
CA ALA A 50 -22.26 5.87 -9.43
C ALA A 50 -21.96 4.46 -9.95
N HIS A 51 -22.82 3.50 -9.62
CA HIS A 51 -22.70 2.15 -10.16
C HIS A 51 -22.81 2.18 -11.69
N PRO A 52 -21.93 1.49 -12.45
CA PRO A 52 -21.88 1.62 -13.91
C PRO A 52 -23.23 1.29 -14.56
N GLU A 53 -23.88 0.21 -14.11
CA GLU A 53 -25.17 -0.26 -14.62
C GLU A 53 -26.34 0.42 -13.93
N THR A 54 -26.49 0.23 -12.61
CA THR A 54 -27.68 0.69 -11.86
C THR A 54 -27.73 2.19 -11.58
N LYS A 55 -26.64 2.94 -11.82
CA LYS A 55 -26.46 4.37 -11.48
C LYS A 55 -26.65 4.72 -10.00
N LYS A 56 -26.93 3.75 -9.14
CA LYS A 56 -27.09 3.97 -7.69
C LYS A 56 -25.75 4.31 -7.05
N PRO A 57 -25.74 5.14 -5.99
CA PRO A 57 -24.52 5.44 -5.25
C PRO A 57 -23.95 4.16 -4.62
N TRP A 58 -22.65 3.92 -4.80
CA TRP A 58 -21.95 2.76 -4.23
C TRP A 58 -20.55 3.16 -3.75
N PHE A 59 -20.09 2.49 -2.68
CA PHE A 59 -18.76 2.69 -2.13
C PHE A 59 -17.71 1.85 -2.88
N LEU A 60 -16.60 2.48 -3.22
CA LEU A 60 -15.52 1.85 -3.98
C LEU A 60 -14.14 2.10 -3.33
N PRO A 61 -13.30 1.08 -3.15
CA PRO A 61 -11.98 1.24 -2.53
C PRO A 61 -10.98 1.92 -3.49
N ARG A 62 -10.67 3.20 -3.26
CA ARG A 62 -9.91 4.04 -4.20
C ARG A 62 -8.40 3.90 -4.13
N ASP A 63 -7.84 3.61 -2.96
CA ASP A 63 -6.39 3.43 -2.84
C ASP A 63 -5.88 2.26 -3.69
N LEU A 64 -6.81 1.42 -4.16
CA LEU A 64 -6.59 0.19 -4.88
C LEU A 64 -7.00 0.25 -6.36
N GLU A 65 -7.43 1.41 -6.86
CA GLU A 65 -7.67 1.63 -8.29
C GLU A 65 -6.45 2.22 -9.01
N THR A 66 -6.08 1.57 -10.11
CA THR A 66 -5.28 2.05 -11.25
C THR A 66 -4.17 3.06 -10.93
N LYS A 67 -3.01 2.56 -10.48
CA LYS A 67 -1.76 3.07 -11.03
C LYS A 67 -1.34 2.05 -12.08
N ALA A 68 -1.51 2.41 -13.35
CA ALA A 68 -0.91 1.68 -14.47
C ALA A 68 0.59 1.43 -14.16
N PRO A 69 1.20 0.35 -14.69
CA PRO A 69 2.62 0.09 -14.49
C PRO A 69 3.40 1.35 -14.78
N VAL A 70 4.26 1.74 -13.83
CA VAL A 70 5.08 2.94 -13.91
C VAL A 70 5.83 2.88 -15.24
N ASN A 71 5.57 3.88 -16.08
CA ASN A 71 6.19 3.99 -17.40
C ASN A 71 7.72 3.95 -17.22
N HIS A 72 8.42 3.18 -18.05
CA HIS A 72 9.85 2.86 -17.89
C HIS A 72 10.76 4.10 -17.72
N GLN A 73 10.35 5.25 -18.26
CA GLN A 73 11.13 6.49 -18.23
C GLN A 73 11.17 7.18 -16.85
N THR A 74 10.18 6.99 -15.98
CA THR A 74 10.14 7.71 -14.68
C THR A 74 11.05 7.06 -13.62
N VAL A 75 11.33 5.76 -13.75
CA VAL A 75 12.17 5.01 -12.79
C VAL A 75 13.66 5.23 -13.06
N GLU A 76 14.04 5.48 -14.32
CA GLU A 76 15.43 5.75 -14.71
C GLU A 76 15.85 7.20 -14.39
N ALA A 77 14.95 8.17 -14.57
CA ALA A 77 15.20 9.58 -14.20
C ALA A 77 15.50 9.74 -12.69
N GLN A 78 14.80 9.02 -11.82
CA GLN A 78 15.05 9.06 -10.37
C GLN A 78 16.30 8.29 -9.93
N ALA A 79 16.93 7.52 -10.83
CA ALA A 79 18.12 6.74 -10.56
C ALA A 79 19.42 7.37 -11.09
N GLN A 80 19.34 8.43 -11.91
CA GLN A 80 20.49 9.10 -12.52
C GLN A 80 20.88 10.42 -11.83
N GLU A 81 20.03 11.05 -11.01
CA GLU A 81 20.38 12.27 -10.26
C GLU A 81 21.33 12.02 -9.06
N GLY A 82 21.83 10.79 -8.86
CA GLY A 82 22.66 10.41 -7.73
C GLY A 82 24.17 10.30 -8.00
N ALA A 83 24.65 10.58 -9.21
CA ALA A 83 26.07 10.46 -9.54
C ALA A 83 26.52 11.55 -10.52
N SER A 84 27.69 12.16 -10.24
CA SER A 84 28.40 13.26 -10.94
C SER A 84 27.94 14.67 -10.54
N HIS A 85 28.72 15.65 -10.06
CA HIS A 85 30.18 15.85 -9.96
C HIS A 85 30.53 16.96 -8.91
N PRO A 86 31.82 17.14 -8.53
CA PRO A 86 32.31 18.00 -7.45
C PRO A 86 32.47 19.47 -7.87
N GLY A 87 32.79 20.32 -6.88
CA GLY A 87 32.57 21.76 -6.90
C GLY A 87 33.48 22.60 -7.80
N HIS A 88 33.00 23.82 -8.04
CA HIS A 88 33.83 25.02 -8.08
C HIS A 88 32.99 26.23 -7.65
N GLU A 89 33.54 27.02 -6.72
CA GLU A 89 33.07 28.33 -6.31
C GLU A 89 33.07 29.32 -7.50
N SER A 90 32.05 30.17 -7.58
CA SER A 90 32.24 31.63 -7.59
C SER A 90 30.93 32.37 -7.31
N THR A 91 31.12 33.41 -6.52
CA THR A 91 30.25 34.45 -5.97
C THR A 91 29.61 35.34 -7.04
N GLU A 92 28.33 35.73 -6.87
CA GLU A 92 27.86 37.13 -6.76
C GLU A 92 26.32 37.25 -6.73
N ALA A 93 25.85 38.38 -6.20
CA ALA A 93 24.60 38.57 -5.50
C ALA A 93 23.46 39.21 -6.34
N SER A 94 22.20 38.84 -6.02
CA SER A 94 20.91 39.59 -5.91
C SER A 94 20.56 40.83 -6.80
N PRO A 95 19.28 41.34 -6.84
CA PRO A 95 17.96 40.75 -6.51
C PRO A 95 16.75 41.17 -7.43
N LEU A 96 15.58 40.56 -7.13
CA LEU A 96 14.19 41.10 -7.12
C LEU A 96 13.25 41.04 -8.37
N GLU A 97 11.99 40.70 -8.02
CA GLU A 97 10.66 41.04 -8.60
C GLU A 97 9.88 40.15 -9.61
N THR A 98 8.78 39.59 -9.07
CA THR A 98 7.37 39.72 -9.49
C THR A 98 6.93 39.36 -10.91
N ALA A 99 6.11 38.31 -11.05
CA ALA A 99 4.78 38.40 -11.68
C ALA A 99 3.99 37.07 -11.61
N GLN A 100 2.77 37.18 -11.08
CA GLN A 100 1.68 36.22 -11.21
C GLN A 100 1.21 36.17 -12.67
N GLN A 101 1.07 34.98 -13.28
CA GLN A 101 0.21 34.81 -14.46
C GLN A 101 -0.50 33.45 -14.43
N THR A 102 -1.80 33.51 -14.15
CA THR A 102 -2.81 32.54 -14.56
C THR A 102 -3.11 32.67 -16.06
N PRO A 103 -3.28 31.59 -16.83
CA PRO A 103 -4.02 31.65 -18.08
C PRO A 103 -5.47 31.19 -17.85
N LYS A 104 -6.40 32.15 -17.99
CA LYS A 104 -7.79 31.90 -18.37
C LYS A 104 -7.78 31.46 -19.84
N TYR A 105 -8.44 30.34 -20.15
CA TYR A 105 -8.90 30.07 -21.52
C TYR A 105 -10.39 29.70 -21.48
N THR A 106 -11.20 30.66 -21.89
CA THR A 106 -12.54 30.47 -22.45
C THR A 106 -12.39 29.93 -23.86
N GLY A 107 -13.07 28.82 -24.16
CA GLY A 107 -13.09 28.23 -25.50
C GLY A 107 -14.11 27.11 -25.55
N THR A 108 -15.35 27.49 -25.83
CA THR A 108 -16.42 26.60 -26.29
C THR A 108 -15.99 25.93 -27.59
N GLY A 109 -15.71 24.63 -27.51
CA GLY A 109 -15.54 23.75 -28.66
C GLY A 109 -16.13 22.39 -28.30
N GLN A 110 -17.26 22.06 -28.92
CA GLN A 110 -17.84 20.73 -28.87
C GLN A 110 -16.85 19.75 -29.53
N ILE A 111 -16.46 18.71 -28.81
CA ILE A 111 -15.73 17.57 -29.37
C ILE A 111 -16.67 16.37 -29.23
N GLU A 112 -17.09 15.83 -30.37
CA GLU A 112 -17.80 14.56 -30.46
C GLU A 112 -16.97 13.41 -29.84
N PRO A 113 -17.60 12.45 -29.14
CA PRO A 113 -16.87 11.41 -28.44
C PRO A 113 -16.36 10.33 -29.40
N THR A 114 -15.04 10.21 -29.48
CA THR A 114 -14.34 9.05 -30.07
C THR A 114 -14.62 7.78 -29.24
N PRO A 115 -14.97 6.64 -29.86
CA PRO A 115 -15.22 5.40 -29.13
C PRO A 115 -13.91 4.77 -28.67
N GLY A 116 -13.68 4.70 -27.36
CA GLY A 116 -12.55 3.93 -26.79
C GLY A 116 -12.02 4.42 -25.45
N THR A 117 -12.31 5.66 -25.05
CA THR A 117 -11.80 6.19 -23.79
C THR A 117 -12.70 5.73 -22.63
N ARG A 118 -12.24 4.76 -21.83
CA ARG A 118 -12.86 4.43 -20.53
C ARG A 118 -13.00 5.73 -19.75
N SER A 119 -14.24 6.22 -19.60
CA SER A 119 -14.56 7.41 -18.83
C SER A 119 -14.01 7.23 -17.42
N ILE A 120 -12.93 7.93 -17.10
CA ILE A 120 -12.44 8.05 -15.74
C ILE A 120 -13.49 8.89 -15.02
N GLN A 121 -14.46 8.23 -14.39
CA GLN A 121 -15.47 8.90 -13.59
C GLN A 121 -14.74 9.79 -12.58
N LYS A 122 -15.05 11.09 -12.58
CA LYS A 122 -14.47 12.05 -11.64
C LYS A 122 -14.68 11.50 -10.21
N PRO A 123 -13.63 11.42 -9.38
CA PRO A 123 -13.77 10.89 -8.02
C PRO A 123 -14.81 11.70 -7.26
N GLY A 124 -15.86 11.04 -6.81
CA GLY A 124 -16.78 11.61 -5.83
C GLY A 124 -16.08 11.77 -4.46
N PRO A 125 -16.82 12.29 -3.47
CA PRO A 125 -16.30 12.52 -2.13
C PRO A 125 -15.77 11.21 -1.52
N SER A 126 -14.70 11.32 -0.76
CA SER A 126 -13.99 10.17 -0.21
C SER A 126 -13.83 10.22 1.30
N ALA A 127 -13.87 9.06 1.92
CA ALA A 127 -13.70 8.87 3.35
C ALA A 127 -12.65 7.80 3.63
N TYR A 128 -12.16 7.78 4.87
CA TYR A 128 -11.18 6.82 5.32
C TYR A 128 -11.79 5.92 6.39
N THR A 129 -11.56 4.62 6.27
CA THR A 129 -11.82 3.65 7.34
C THR A 129 -10.52 2.95 7.73
N LEU A 130 -10.46 2.30 8.89
CA LEU A 130 -9.28 1.50 9.24
C LEU A 130 -9.07 0.41 8.17
N SER A 131 -7.84 0.23 7.70
CA SER A 131 -7.49 -0.84 6.75
C SER A 131 -7.39 -2.17 7.51
N SER A 132 -8.54 -2.75 7.84
CA SER A 132 -8.64 -4.00 8.58
C SER A 132 -9.75 -4.88 8.00
N GLN A 133 -9.41 -6.11 7.62
CA GLN A 133 -10.38 -7.05 7.08
C GLN A 133 -11.52 -7.30 8.07
N ARG A 134 -11.19 -7.50 9.35
CA ARG A 134 -12.17 -7.71 10.42
C ARG A 134 -13.15 -6.55 10.53
N LEU A 135 -12.66 -5.30 10.54
CA LEU A 135 -13.57 -4.15 10.61
C LEU A 135 -14.53 -4.13 9.41
N LEU A 136 -14.05 -4.39 8.19
CA LEU A 136 -14.91 -4.37 7.01
C LEU A 136 -15.98 -5.48 7.04
N GLN A 137 -15.68 -6.64 7.62
CA GLN A 137 -16.66 -7.71 7.88
C GLN A 137 -17.72 -7.27 8.90
N GLU A 138 -17.28 -6.65 10.00
CA GLU A 138 -18.15 -6.16 11.07
C GLU A 138 -19.13 -5.06 10.58
N LEU A 139 -18.78 -4.30 9.54
CA LEU A 139 -19.71 -3.30 8.95
C LEU A 139 -20.95 -3.92 8.30
N GLN A 140 -20.85 -5.17 7.88
CA GLN A 140 -21.92 -5.92 7.21
C GLN A 140 -22.69 -6.80 8.19
N HIS A 141 -22.04 -7.27 9.25
CA HIS A 141 -22.64 -8.18 10.21
C HIS A 141 -23.71 -7.47 11.07
N GLU A 142 -24.95 -7.96 11.07
CA GLU A 142 -26.08 -7.26 11.71
C GLU A 142 -25.95 -7.15 13.23
N LYS A 143 -25.35 -8.17 13.88
CA LYS A 143 -25.14 -8.20 15.33
C LYS A 143 -23.89 -7.43 15.78
N SER A 144 -23.16 -6.81 14.84
CA SER A 144 -21.95 -6.07 15.14
C SER A 144 -22.25 -4.69 15.72
N PRO A 145 -21.46 -4.19 16.69
CA PRO A 145 -21.51 -2.78 17.09
C PRO A 145 -21.15 -1.81 15.95
N TYR A 146 -20.49 -2.31 14.88
CA TYR A 146 -20.12 -1.52 13.71
C TYR A 146 -21.13 -1.63 12.56
N SER A 147 -22.22 -2.40 12.74
CA SER A 147 -23.19 -2.64 11.68
C SER A 147 -23.71 -1.33 11.08
N LYS A 148 -23.67 -1.24 9.75
CA LYS A 148 -24.17 -0.08 8.98
C LYS A 148 -23.48 1.25 9.29
N LEU A 149 -22.39 1.26 10.07
CA LEU A 149 -21.62 2.49 10.36
C LEU A 149 -20.88 3.04 9.13
N TYR A 150 -20.78 2.29 8.04
CA TYR A 150 -20.30 2.80 6.75
C TYR A 150 -21.10 4.03 6.28
N LYS A 151 -22.37 4.17 6.70
CA LYS A 151 -23.21 5.36 6.42
C LYS A 151 -22.67 6.65 7.09
N LYS A 152 -21.76 6.53 8.07
CA LYS A 152 -21.10 7.67 8.73
C LYS A 152 -19.81 8.12 8.03
N LEU A 153 -19.25 7.31 7.13
CA LEU A 153 -17.93 7.57 6.52
C LEU A 153 -17.83 8.96 5.88
N LEU A 154 -18.87 9.41 5.19
CA LEU A 154 -18.90 10.68 4.47
C LEU A 154 -19.70 11.77 5.20
N ARG A 155 -20.13 11.52 6.45
CA ARG A 155 -20.85 12.52 7.27
C ARG A 155 -19.92 13.52 7.97
N MET A 156 -18.63 13.24 7.98
CA MET A 156 -17.59 14.04 8.64
C MET A 156 -16.73 14.84 7.65
N SER A 157 -17.14 15.02 6.39
CA SER A 157 -16.39 15.93 5.52
C SER A 157 -16.61 17.37 6.00
N ASP A 158 -15.54 18.14 6.09
CA ASP A 158 -15.46 19.48 6.71
C ASP A 158 -16.36 20.56 6.08
N HIS A 159 -17.23 20.18 5.14
CA HIS A 159 -18.14 21.07 4.41
C HIS A 159 -19.57 20.59 4.71
N GLY A 160 -20.01 20.80 5.94
CA GLY A 160 -21.27 20.33 6.55
C GLY A 160 -22.57 20.81 5.90
N ASN A 161 -22.56 21.09 4.59
CA ASN A 161 -23.71 21.53 3.83
C ASN A 161 -23.68 20.95 2.40
N THR A 162 -23.72 19.63 2.27
CA THR A 162 -23.82 19.00 0.96
C THR A 162 -25.09 18.17 0.84
N LYS A 163 -25.76 18.28 -0.31
CA LYS A 163 -26.85 17.41 -0.81
C LYS A 163 -26.47 15.91 -0.86
N LEU A 164 -25.30 15.57 -0.34
CA LEU A 164 -24.71 14.24 -0.26
C LEU A 164 -25.34 13.38 0.85
N GLY A 165 -25.97 13.98 1.86
CA GLY A 165 -26.59 13.25 2.97
C GLY A 165 -27.63 12.22 2.51
N SER A 166 -28.47 12.57 1.54
CA SER A 166 -29.45 11.63 0.94
C SER A 166 -28.75 10.53 0.14
N LEU A 167 -27.75 10.89 -0.68
CA LEU A 167 -26.94 9.95 -1.47
C LEU A 167 -26.14 8.95 -0.62
N ILE A 168 -25.60 9.38 0.53
CA ILE A 168 -24.89 8.49 1.47
C ILE A 168 -25.85 7.51 2.12
N THR A 169 -27.08 7.95 2.40
CA THR A 169 -28.08 7.11 3.06
C THR A 169 -28.59 6.01 2.13
N THR A 170 -28.66 6.29 0.83
CA THR A 170 -29.01 5.33 -0.23
C THR A 170 -27.79 4.59 -0.80
N ALA A 171 -26.57 4.96 -0.39
CA ALA A 171 -25.34 4.35 -0.85
C ALA A 171 -25.27 2.88 -0.45
N THR A 172 -24.97 2.03 -1.42
CA THR A 172 -24.83 0.59 -1.19
C THR A 172 -23.40 0.27 -0.75
N TRP A 173 -23.28 -0.41 0.39
CA TRP A 173 -22.07 -1.08 0.81
C TRP A 173 -22.15 -2.54 0.37
N ARG A 174 -21.16 -3.00 -0.38
CA ARG A 174 -21.15 -4.36 -0.90
C ARG A 174 -20.94 -5.38 0.22
N HIS A 175 -21.55 -6.56 0.13
CA HIS A 175 -21.52 -7.58 1.19
C HIS A 175 -20.19 -8.33 1.32
N ASP A 176 -19.30 -8.25 0.34
CA ASP A 176 -17.99 -8.92 0.26
C ASP A 176 -16.87 -7.87 0.14
N MET A 177 -17.11 -6.65 0.62
CA MET A 177 -16.15 -5.55 0.49
C MET A 177 -14.79 -5.88 1.11
N ASP A 178 -14.78 -6.65 2.21
CA ASP A 178 -13.56 -7.10 2.85
C ASP A 178 -12.74 -8.05 1.96
N ILE A 179 -13.40 -8.97 1.26
CA ILE A 179 -12.79 -9.91 0.32
C ILE A 179 -12.24 -9.16 -0.89
N VAL A 180 -12.96 -8.16 -1.40
CA VAL A 180 -12.50 -7.45 -2.59
C VAL A 180 -11.35 -6.50 -2.31
N VAL A 181 -11.32 -5.85 -1.14
CA VAL A 181 -10.12 -5.10 -0.74
C VAL A 181 -8.93 -6.04 -0.60
N LEU A 182 -9.12 -7.24 -0.03
CA LEU A 182 -8.08 -8.27 0.05
C LEU A 182 -7.56 -8.64 -1.34
N GLU A 183 -8.47 -8.96 -2.25
CA GLU A 183 -8.20 -9.41 -3.61
C GLU A 183 -7.46 -8.34 -4.42
N LEU A 184 -7.90 -7.09 -4.35
CA LEU A 184 -7.23 -5.98 -5.01
C LEU A 184 -5.81 -5.73 -4.46
N LEU A 185 -5.58 -5.94 -3.16
CA LEU A 185 -4.24 -5.86 -2.57
C LEU A 185 -3.35 -7.00 -3.07
N ARG A 186 -3.85 -8.24 -3.06
CA ARG A 186 -3.12 -9.43 -3.53
C ARG A 186 -2.73 -9.32 -4.99
N ARG A 187 -3.70 -8.99 -5.85
CA ARG A 187 -3.48 -8.77 -7.28
C ARG A 187 -2.40 -7.72 -7.54
N ARG A 188 -2.42 -6.59 -6.83
CA ARG A 188 -1.37 -5.55 -6.98
C ARG A 188 0.01 -6.01 -6.55
N VAL A 189 0.09 -6.81 -5.49
CA VAL A 189 1.36 -7.42 -5.07
C VAL A 189 1.87 -8.35 -6.16
N VAL A 190 1.02 -9.23 -6.69
CA VAL A 190 1.38 -10.15 -7.78
C VAL A 190 1.82 -9.39 -9.03
N GLU A 191 1.05 -8.40 -9.49
CA GLU A 191 1.39 -7.55 -10.64
C GLU A 191 2.76 -6.87 -10.45
N GLY A 192 3.02 -6.33 -9.25
CA GLY A 192 4.30 -5.71 -8.91
C GLY A 192 5.46 -6.71 -8.87
N LEU A 193 5.25 -7.90 -8.28
CA LEU A 193 6.26 -8.95 -8.24
C LEU A 193 6.58 -9.45 -9.66
N CYS A 194 5.58 -9.76 -10.48
CA CYS A 194 5.79 -10.15 -11.87
C CYS A 194 6.54 -9.07 -12.66
N HIS A 195 6.21 -7.79 -12.45
CA HIS A 195 6.92 -6.68 -13.10
C HIS A 195 8.41 -6.64 -12.73
N PHE A 196 8.75 -6.72 -11.44
CA PHE A 196 10.16 -6.70 -11.02
C PHE A 196 10.91 -8.01 -11.32
N SER A 197 10.23 -9.15 -11.38
CA SER A 197 10.80 -10.42 -11.86
C SER A 197 11.20 -10.30 -13.32
N LYS A 198 10.28 -9.88 -14.21
CA LYS A 198 10.54 -9.69 -15.66
C LYS A 198 11.66 -8.68 -15.93
N ILE A 199 11.86 -7.69 -15.06
CA ILE A 199 12.99 -6.75 -15.17
C ILE A 199 14.31 -7.40 -14.69
N SER A 200 14.26 -8.23 -13.64
CA SER A 200 15.44 -8.86 -13.05
C SER A 200 15.96 -10.06 -13.87
N GLU A 201 15.11 -10.68 -14.67
CA GLU A 201 15.45 -11.77 -15.59
C GLU A 201 16.27 -11.29 -16.81
N LYS A 202 16.15 -10.02 -17.18
CA LYS A 202 16.93 -9.44 -18.28
C LYS A 202 18.39 -9.26 -17.84
N ALA A 203 19.30 -10.02 -18.46
CA ALA A 203 20.70 -10.14 -18.07
C ALA A 203 21.45 -8.80 -17.89
N ASP A 204 21.10 -7.77 -18.66
CA ASP A 204 21.77 -6.47 -18.65
C ASP A 204 21.11 -5.43 -17.71
N ARG A 205 20.12 -5.85 -16.90
CA ARG A 205 19.35 -4.94 -16.04
C ARG A 205 19.62 -5.15 -14.56
N ARG A 206 19.33 -4.10 -13.80
CA ARG A 206 19.45 -4.09 -12.33
C ARG A 206 18.53 -5.17 -11.74
N LYS A 207 19.10 -6.09 -10.95
CA LYS A 207 18.34 -7.09 -10.20
C LYS A 207 17.62 -6.46 -9.02
N TYR A 208 16.30 -6.50 -9.02
CA TYR A 208 15.42 -6.00 -7.95
C TYR A 208 14.98 -7.11 -7.00
N ILE A 209 14.84 -8.32 -7.54
CA ILE A 209 14.56 -9.55 -6.80
C ILE A 209 15.79 -10.45 -6.92
N LEU A 210 16.32 -10.89 -5.78
CA LEU A 210 17.45 -11.82 -5.71
C LEU A 210 16.98 -13.11 -5.06
N LYS A 211 17.25 -14.25 -5.70
CA LYS A 211 17.06 -15.57 -5.09
C LYS A 211 18.12 -15.74 -4.00
N CYS A 212 17.73 -16.26 -2.84
CA CYS A 212 18.63 -16.61 -1.75
C CYS A 212 18.49 -18.11 -1.50
N GLU A 213 19.60 -18.83 -1.42
CA GLU A 213 19.58 -20.28 -1.15
C GLU A 213 19.45 -20.55 0.36
N SER A 214 19.87 -19.61 1.21
CA SER A 214 19.79 -19.73 2.66
C SER A 214 19.44 -18.40 3.34
N TRP A 215 18.96 -18.48 4.57
CA TRP A 215 18.72 -17.32 5.43
C TRP A 215 20.01 -16.57 5.80
N ASP A 216 21.15 -17.27 5.86
CA ASP A 216 22.44 -16.68 6.24
C ASP A 216 23.05 -15.83 5.12
N GLU A 217 22.87 -16.23 3.85
CA GLU A 217 23.34 -15.47 2.69
C GLU A 217 22.80 -14.02 2.68
N VAL A 218 21.62 -13.81 3.25
CA VAL A 218 20.98 -12.49 3.33
C VAL A 218 21.81 -11.50 4.18
N LYS A 219 22.58 -11.99 5.16
CA LYS A 219 23.42 -11.14 6.03
C LYS A 219 24.53 -10.43 5.26
N ASP A 220 25.02 -11.05 4.20
CA ASP A 220 26.12 -10.54 3.39
C ASP A 220 25.64 -9.60 2.26
N LEU A 221 24.32 -9.51 2.04
CA LEU A 221 23.75 -8.67 0.98
C LEU A 221 23.80 -7.18 1.35
N LYS A 222 24.44 -6.39 0.47
CA LYS A 222 24.53 -4.93 0.61
C LYS A 222 23.18 -4.21 0.48
N HIS A 223 22.21 -4.81 -0.20
CA HIS A 223 20.92 -4.21 -0.45
C HIS A 223 19.93 -4.55 0.66
N ARG A 224 19.18 -3.54 1.12
CA ARG A 224 18.21 -3.68 2.21
C ARG A 224 16.81 -3.33 1.71
N GLY A 225 15.85 -4.15 2.06
CA GLY A 225 14.45 -4.06 1.64
C GLY A 225 13.61 -4.99 2.50
N CYS A 226 13.01 -6.03 1.91
CA CYS A 226 12.34 -7.09 2.66
C CYS A 226 12.60 -8.48 2.06
N LEU A 227 12.40 -9.51 2.87
CA LEU A 227 12.45 -10.90 2.44
C LEU A 227 11.06 -11.39 2.05
N LEU A 228 11.02 -12.21 1.01
CA LEU A 228 9.83 -12.86 0.48
C LEU A 228 10.03 -14.37 0.60
N TYR A 229 9.13 -15.03 1.32
CA TYR A 229 9.12 -16.48 1.47
C TYR A 229 7.99 -17.07 0.62
N LEU A 230 8.32 -17.98 -0.29
CA LEU A 230 7.39 -18.67 -1.19
C LEU A 230 7.31 -20.18 -0.94
N GLY A 231 8.15 -20.71 -0.05
CA GLY A 231 8.28 -22.14 0.17
C GLY A 231 8.77 -22.89 -1.07
N THR A 232 9.02 -24.18 -0.94
CA THR A 232 9.30 -25.04 -2.10
C THR A 232 7.99 -25.39 -2.82
N PRO A 233 7.99 -25.50 -4.16
CA PRO A 233 6.77 -25.77 -4.93
C PRO A 233 6.06 -27.09 -4.59
N ASN A 234 6.72 -27.99 -3.84
CA ASN A 234 6.22 -29.33 -3.51
C ASN A 234 5.72 -29.53 -2.06
N MET A 235 5.47 -28.45 -1.30
CA MET A 235 4.91 -28.52 0.07
C MET A 235 3.40 -28.91 0.13
N MET A 236 2.92 -29.69 -0.83
CA MET A 236 1.63 -30.40 -0.76
C MET A 236 1.75 -31.83 -0.21
N SER A 237 2.97 -32.28 0.11
CA SER A 237 3.22 -33.54 0.81
C SER A 237 3.43 -33.25 2.30
N SER A 238 2.64 -33.91 3.14
CA SER A 238 2.66 -33.87 4.59
C SER A 238 3.89 -34.57 5.15
N GLU A 239 5.08 -34.05 4.86
CA GLU A 239 6.29 -34.34 5.63
C GLU A 239 7.01 -33.04 5.98
N PRO A 240 7.46 -32.87 7.25
CA PRO A 240 8.19 -31.69 7.66
C PRO A 240 9.59 -31.77 7.06
N THR A 241 9.76 -31.31 5.82
CA THR A 241 11.10 -30.93 5.36
C THR A 241 11.57 -29.85 6.33
N SER A 242 12.71 -30.07 6.96
CA SER A 242 13.34 -29.31 8.06
C SER A 242 13.64 -27.83 7.72
N GLY A 243 12.63 -27.08 7.27
CA GLY A 243 12.72 -25.70 6.83
C GLY A 243 11.83 -24.82 7.70
N TYR A 244 12.42 -23.80 8.29
CA TYR A 244 11.70 -22.78 9.06
C TYR A 244 10.65 -22.08 8.17
N VAL A 245 9.38 -22.21 8.52
CA VAL A 245 8.27 -21.46 7.89
C VAL A 245 8.05 -20.17 8.70
N PRO A 246 8.30 -18.98 8.13
CA PRO A 246 8.14 -17.74 8.86
C PRO A 246 6.65 -17.47 9.17
N PRO A 247 6.32 -17.05 10.40
CA PRO A 247 4.97 -16.61 10.72
C PRO A 247 4.58 -15.35 9.94
N ARG A 248 3.28 -15.06 9.87
CA ARG A 248 2.72 -13.87 9.18
C ARG A 248 3.43 -12.55 9.50
N LEU A 249 3.80 -12.36 10.77
CA LEU A 249 4.55 -11.20 11.26
C LEU A 249 5.97 -11.63 11.63
N ALA A 250 6.81 -11.86 10.63
CA ALA A 250 8.19 -12.26 10.85
C ALA A 250 9.16 -11.10 10.56
N THR A 251 10.22 -11.04 11.35
CA THR A 251 11.40 -10.21 11.07
C THR A 251 12.65 -11.04 11.24
N MET A 252 13.65 -10.84 10.39
CA MET A 252 14.95 -11.47 10.50
C MET A 252 15.99 -10.46 11.00
N ASP A 253 16.79 -10.85 11.98
CA ASP A 253 17.90 -10.04 12.48
C ASP A 253 19.18 -10.30 11.68
N LEU A 254 19.81 -9.23 11.21
CA LEU A 254 21.04 -9.22 10.42
C LEU A 254 22.30 -9.05 11.29
N GLY A 255 22.16 -9.11 12.62
CA GLY A 255 23.26 -8.90 13.57
C GLY A 255 23.55 -7.41 13.85
N PRO A 256 24.74 -7.07 14.38
CA PRO A 256 25.06 -5.75 14.93
C PRO A 256 25.37 -4.73 13.83
N VAL A 257 24.38 -4.39 13.00
CA VAL A 257 24.48 -3.29 12.03
C VAL A 257 23.86 -2.01 12.59
N ARG A 258 24.50 -0.85 12.34
CA ARG A 258 24.07 0.47 12.88
C ARG A 258 22.65 0.89 12.47
N TYR A 259 22.13 0.40 11.35
CA TYR A 259 20.78 0.68 10.84
C TYR A 259 20.21 -0.57 10.20
N GLY A 260 18.88 -0.73 10.22
CA GLY A 260 18.21 -1.84 9.52
C GLY A 260 18.68 -3.22 9.98
N SER A 261 18.92 -3.40 11.29
CA SER A 261 19.25 -4.71 11.87
C SER A 261 18.13 -5.72 11.65
N LYS A 262 16.89 -5.26 11.57
CA LYS A 262 15.73 -6.12 11.29
C LYS A 262 15.20 -5.92 9.88
N LEU A 263 15.07 -7.02 9.13
CA LEU A 263 14.35 -7.07 7.86
C LEU A 263 12.97 -7.66 8.06
N ALA A 264 11.96 -7.06 7.43
CA ALA A 264 10.63 -7.66 7.36
C ALA A 264 10.66 -8.92 6.49
N VAL A 265 9.99 -9.97 6.93
CA VAL A 265 9.84 -11.24 6.21
C VAL A 265 8.37 -11.42 5.90
N HIS A 266 8.03 -11.53 4.61
CA HIS A 266 6.67 -11.70 4.12
C HIS A 266 6.47 -13.14 3.65
N ASN A 267 5.60 -13.88 4.33
CA ASN A 267 5.16 -15.20 3.89
C ASN A 267 4.12 -15.05 2.76
N LEU A 268 4.57 -15.17 1.50
CA LEU A 268 3.72 -14.95 0.33
C LEU A 268 2.67 -16.04 0.15
N CYS A 269 2.92 -17.27 0.60
CA CYS A 269 1.92 -18.34 0.61
C CYS A 269 0.71 -17.94 1.46
N GLU A 270 0.95 -17.41 2.66
CA GLU A 270 -0.13 -16.99 3.56
C GLU A 270 -0.78 -15.67 3.11
N LEU A 271 0.01 -14.71 2.62
CA LEU A 271 -0.49 -13.38 2.23
C LEU A 271 -1.30 -13.41 0.93
N LEU A 272 -0.79 -14.09 -0.10
CA LEU A 272 -1.40 -14.12 -1.42
C LEU A 272 -2.44 -15.23 -1.58
N GLY A 273 -2.28 -16.35 -0.85
CA GLY A 273 -3.08 -17.54 -1.06
C GLY A 273 -2.65 -18.34 -2.29
N GLU A 274 -3.18 -19.54 -2.43
CA GLU A 274 -2.72 -20.55 -3.39
C GLU A 274 -2.84 -20.09 -4.84
N GLU A 275 -4.01 -19.57 -5.24
CA GLU A 275 -4.27 -19.11 -6.60
C GLU A 275 -3.27 -18.05 -7.08
N HIS A 276 -3.00 -17.06 -6.24
CA HIS A 276 -2.11 -15.96 -6.57
C HIS A 276 -0.63 -16.37 -6.58
N VAL A 277 -0.24 -17.31 -5.71
CA VAL A 277 1.11 -17.89 -5.73
C VAL A 277 1.31 -18.75 -6.98
N ALA A 278 0.33 -19.57 -7.34
CA ALA A 278 0.38 -20.37 -8.56
C ALA A 278 0.52 -19.46 -9.80
N HIS A 279 -0.29 -18.41 -9.88
CA HIS A 279 -0.18 -17.40 -10.95
C HIS A 279 1.20 -16.73 -10.96
N LEU A 280 1.76 -16.34 -9.81
CA LEU A 280 3.09 -15.74 -9.73
C LEU A 280 4.20 -16.69 -10.23
N ARG A 281 4.13 -17.98 -9.88
CA ARG A 281 5.09 -19.00 -10.34
C ARG A 281 4.96 -19.31 -11.84
N GLN A 282 3.76 -19.15 -12.40
CA GLN A 282 3.50 -19.34 -13.82
C GLN A 282 4.04 -18.19 -14.67
N GLU A 283 3.81 -16.95 -14.23
CA GLU A 283 4.11 -15.70 -14.98
C GLU A 283 5.58 -15.28 -15.02
N SER A 284 6.45 -15.88 -14.20
CA SER A 284 7.85 -15.49 -14.12
C SER A 284 8.73 -16.71 -13.79
N GLU A 285 9.91 -16.77 -14.37
CA GLU A 285 10.85 -17.88 -14.20
C GLU A 285 11.54 -17.80 -12.84
N LEU A 286 11.87 -16.58 -12.41
CA LEU A 286 12.56 -16.33 -11.14
C LEU A 286 11.84 -16.91 -9.90
N PRO A 287 10.52 -16.67 -9.67
CA PRO A 287 9.77 -17.23 -8.56
C PRO A 287 9.40 -18.72 -8.72
N ARG A 288 9.66 -19.35 -9.88
CA ARG A 288 9.14 -20.68 -10.20
C ARG A 288 9.67 -21.77 -9.25
N GLU A 289 10.96 -21.75 -8.96
CA GLU A 289 11.65 -22.86 -8.27
C GLU A 289 12.21 -22.51 -6.89
N GLY A 290 12.45 -21.23 -6.60
CA GLY A 290 13.04 -20.81 -5.33
C GLY A 290 12.01 -20.70 -4.20
N SER A 291 12.54 -20.68 -2.98
CA SER A 291 11.79 -20.62 -1.73
C SER A 291 11.95 -19.31 -0.97
N LEU A 292 13.08 -18.63 -1.14
CA LEU A 292 13.43 -17.39 -0.45
C LEU A 292 14.00 -16.35 -1.43
N TYR A 293 13.52 -15.12 -1.31
CA TYR A 293 13.94 -14.02 -2.16
C TYR A 293 14.12 -12.72 -1.38
N LEU A 294 15.10 -11.91 -1.76
CA LEU A 294 15.25 -10.54 -1.29
C LEU A 294 14.63 -9.58 -2.31
N LEU A 295 13.66 -8.79 -1.87
CA LEU A 295 13.13 -7.64 -2.60
C LEU A 295 13.86 -6.38 -2.14
N GLY A 296 14.73 -5.84 -2.99
CA GLY A 296 15.61 -4.73 -2.65
C GLY A 296 15.44 -3.49 -3.53
N ARG A 297 16.25 -2.47 -3.23
CA ARG A 297 16.36 -1.18 -3.95
C ARG A 297 15.19 -0.21 -3.77
N GLN A 298 15.42 1.04 -4.15
CA GLN A 298 14.46 2.13 -3.99
C GLN A 298 13.21 2.00 -4.87
N ALA A 299 13.36 1.50 -6.09
CA ALA A 299 12.23 1.35 -7.01
C ALA A 299 11.14 0.41 -6.48
N THR A 300 11.50 -0.56 -5.62
CA THR A 300 10.56 -1.54 -5.06
C THR A 300 9.85 -1.04 -3.80
N VAL A 301 10.17 0.17 -3.30
CA VAL A 301 9.61 0.69 -2.04
C VAL A 301 8.07 0.76 -2.09
N ASN A 302 7.47 1.11 -3.23
CA ASN A 302 6.01 1.09 -3.36
C ASN A 302 5.43 -0.33 -3.26
N LEU A 303 6.10 -1.34 -3.82
CA LEU A 303 5.68 -2.73 -3.68
C LEU A 303 5.84 -3.22 -2.23
N GLN A 304 6.95 -2.88 -1.57
CA GLN A 304 7.16 -3.17 -0.15
C GLN A 304 6.07 -2.53 0.73
N MET A 305 5.64 -1.31 0.40
CA MET A 305 4.53 -0.64 1.07
C MET A 305 3.19 -1.37 0.88
N ILE A 306 2.90 -1.88 -0.32
CA ILE A 306 1.66 -2.63 -0.58
C ILE A 306 1.71 -3.99 0.13
N LEU A 307 2.84 -4.69 0.13
CA LEU A 307 3.06 -5.93 0.90
C LEU A 307 2.75 -5.71 2.38
N TRP A 308 3.26 -4.62 2.94
CA TRP A 308 3.02 -4.30 4.34
C TRP A 308 1.58 -3.90 4.62
N LYS A 309 0.93 -3.17 3.70
CA LYS A 309 -0.51 -2.87 3.78
C LYS A 309 -1.35 -4.14 3.72
N LEU A 310 -1.03 -5.09 2.84
CA LEU A 310 -1.70 -6.40 2.74
C LEU A 310 -1.54 -7.19 4.03
N GLN A 311 -0.32 -7.27 4.57
CA GLN A 311 -0.06 -7.93 5.84
C GLN A 311 -0.87 -7.29 6.96
N GLY A 312 -0.81 -5.96 7.12
CA GLY A 312 -1.59 -5.24 8.12
C GLY A 312 -3.10 -5.46 7.98
N TYR A 313 -3.61 -5.47 6.75
CA TYR A 313 -5.03 -5.68 6.48
C TYR A 313 -5.54 -7.03 7.02
N MET A 314 -4.72 -8.09 6.97
CA MET A 314 -5.09 -9.44 7.39
C MET A 314 -4.77 -9.78 8.87
N VAL A 315 -3.93 -9.00 9.55
CA VAL A 315 -3.33 -9.36 10.86
C VAL A 315 -4.34 -9.60 11.99
N TRP A 316 -5.57 -9.09 11.89
CA TRP A 316 -6.55 -9.17 12.99
C TRP A 316 -7.38 -10.45 13.07
N LYS A 317 -7.00 -11.53 12.36
CA LYS A 317 -7.69 -12.83 12.45
C LYS A 317 -7.27 -13.74 13.62
N GLN A 318 -6.25 -13.39 14.41
CA GLN A 318 -5.90 -14.19 15.59
C GLN A 318 -6.81 -13.85 16.77
N GLY A 319 -7.52 -14.88 17.25
CA GLY A 319 -8.41 -14.81 18.40
C GLY A 319 -7.69 -14.34 19.66
N GLN A 320 -8.00 -13.12 20.08
CA GLN A 320 -8.08 -12.77 21.49
C GLN A 320 -9.41 -12.06 21.71
N GLN A 321 -10.39 -12.87 22.11
CA GLN A 321 -11.43 -12.45 23.04
C GLN A 321 -10.71 -12.21 24.39
N GLN A 322 -10.01 -11.10 24.53
CA GLN A 322 -9.61 -10.58 25.85
C GLN A 322 -10.22 -9.19 25.99
N ASP A 323 -11.12 -9.11 26.97
CA ASP A 323 -11.73 -7.94 27.60
C ASP A 323 -11.58 -6.59 26.88
N MET A 324 -12.59 -6.25 26.08
CA MET A 324 -13.03 -4.85 26.00
C MET A 324 -13.97 -4.62 27.19
N PRO A 325 -13.75 -3.58 28.01
CA PRO A 325 -14.54 -3.37 29.22
C PRO A 325 -16.01 -3.23 28.86
N LYS A 326 -16.80 -4.19 29.35
CA LYS A 326 -18.26 -4.06 29.38
C LYS A 326 -18.55 -2.79 30.17
N LYS A 327 -19.25 -1.84 29.54
CA LYS A 327 -19.83 -0.70 30.27
C LYS A 327 -20.64 -1.29 31.42
N VAL A 328 -20.18 -1.06 32.64
CA VAL A 328 -20.97 -1.26 33.84
C VAL A 328 -22.12 -0.26 33.72
N VAL A 329 -23.30 -0.77 33.40
CA VAL A 329 -24.55 -0.06 33.63
C VAL A 329 -24.72 -0.08 35.15
N GLN A 330 -24.33 0.99 35.82
CA GLN A 330 -24.79 1.25 37.17
C GLN A 330 -26.27 1.63 37.06
N LYS A 331 -27.12 0.65 37.36
CA LYS A 331 -28.40 0.87 38.03
C LYS A 331 -28.07 0.88 39.52
N ASP A 332 -28.18 2.04 40.14
CA ASP A 332 -29.22 2.34 41.14
C ASP A 332 -29.08 3.80 41.58
#